data_AF-A0A969S1Z2-F1
#
_entry.id   AF-A0A969S1Z2-F1
#
_cell.length_a   1.000
_cell.length_b   1.000
_cell.length_c   1.000
_cell.angle_alpha   90.00
_cell.angle_beta   90.00
_cell.angle_gamma   90.00
#
_symmetry.space_group_name_H-M   'P 1'
#
loop_
_entity.id
_entity.type
_entity.pdbx_description
1 polymer ?
#
loop_
_entity_poly.entity_id
_entity_poly.type
_entity_poly.pdbx_seq_one_letter_code
_entity_poly.pdbx_strand_id
1 'polypeptide(L)'
;MVATPDKLTLAPSISAFGTARATVEGTPLSAEEMHKMHAFWRACNYLAVGMIYLRDNPLLQEPLQIEHVKHRLLGHWGSSPGMSFVWTHLNRVIKSKISI
;
A
#
# COMPACT_ATOMS: atom_id res chain seq x y z
N MET A 1 9.84 -14.93 52.17
CA MET A 1 8.79 -14.09 51.57
C MET A 1 9.42 -13.32 50.43
N VAL A 2 9.30 -13.80 49.20
CA VAL A 2 9.81 -13.08 48.01
C VAL A 2 8.73 -12.07 47.65
N ALA A 3 9.06 -10.79 47.75
CA ALA A 3 8.18 -9.71 47.33
C ALA A 3 8.02 -9.79 45.80
N THR A 4 6.80 -10.07 45.35
CA THR A 4 6.42 -9.95 43.95
C THR A 4 6.49 -8.46 43.58
N PRO A 5 7.20 -8.06 42.51
CA PRO A 5 7.21 -6.66 42.11
C PRO A 5 5.80 -6.22 41.70
N ASP A 6 5.44 -5.00 42.07
CA ASP A 6 4.17 -4.37 41.72
C ASP A 6 3.91 -4.50 40.21
N LYS A 7 2.74 -5.05 39.86
CA LYS A 7 2.29 -5.13 38.48
C LYS A 7 2.24 -3.71 37.92
N LEU A 8 3.12 -3.44 36.95
CA LEU A 8 3.14 -2.24 36.12
C LEU A 8 1.71 -1.79 35.80
N THR A 9 1.37 -0.63 36.35
CA THR A 9 0.51 0.43 35.80
C THR A 9 -0.20 0.07 34.49
N LEU A 10 -1.51 -0.16 34.61
CA LEU A 10 -2.57 -0.04 33.59
C LEU A 10 -2.06 0.01 32.14
N ALA A 11 -1.71 -1.15 31.58
CA ALA A 11 -1.56 -1.26 30.13
C ALA A 11 -2.91 -0.83 29.51
N PRO A 12 -2.95 0.20 28.64
CA PRO A 12 -4.18 0.61 27.97
C PRO A 12 -4.77 -0.62 27.28
N SER A 13 -6.08 -0.82 27.39
CA SER A 13 -6.75 -2.03 26.89
C SER A 13 -6.34 -2.30 25.44
N ILE A 14 -5.94 -3.53 25.16
CA ILE A 14 -5.63 -3.94 23.81
C ILE A 14 -6.96 -4.02 23.08
N SER A 15 -7.20 -3.06 22.19
CA SER A 15 -8.41 -2.99 21.36
C SER A 15 -8.01 -2.85 19.89
N ALA A 16 -8.68 -3.59 19.02
CA ALA A 16 -8.53 -3.45 17.57
C ALA A 16 -9.05 -2.09 17.04
N PHE A 17 -9.80 -1.36 17.87
CA PHE A 17 -10.40 -0.06 17.54
C PHE A 17 -9.79 1.10 18.35
N GLY A 18 -8.67 0.87 19.04
CA GLY A 18 -7.98 1.90 19.81
C GLY A 18 -7.08 2.80 18.95
N THR A 19 -6.52 3.85 19.57
CA THR A 19 -5.50 4.68 18.93
C THR A 19 -4.35 3.80 18.42
N ALA A 20 -3.99 3.96 17.15
CA ALA A 20 -2.90 3.22 16.53
C ALA A 20 -1.61 3.46 17.31
N ARG A 21 -1.01 2.39 17.84
CA ARG A 21 0.27 2.45 18.53
C ARG A 21 1.39 2.43 17.49
N ALA A 22 2.22 3.45 17.47
CA ALA A 22 3.45 3.46 16.69
C ALA A 22 4.61 3.03 17.59
N THR A 23 5.41 2.06 17.15
CA THR A 23 6.70 1.72 17.79
C THR A 23 7.84 2.62 17.34
N VAL A 24 7.54 3.62 16.51
CA VAL A 24 8.51 4.53 15.92
C VAL A 24 8.27 5.93 16.47
N GLU A 25 9.31 6.53 17.03
CA GLU A 25 9.29 7.93 17.46
C GLU A 25 9.45 8.84 16.23
N GLY A 26 8.50 9.75 16.01
CA GLY A 26 8.55 10.69 14.89
C GLY A 26 7.19 11.30 14.56
N THR A 27 7.22 12.36 13.75
CA THR A 27 6.01 12.90 13.15
C THR A 27 5.51 11.97 12.05
N PRO A 28 4.19 11.83 11.87
CA PRO A 28 3.62 11.14 10.72
C PRO A 28 4.18 11.67 9.39
N LEU A 29 4.07 10.85 8.34
CA LEU A 29 4.42 11.29 6.99
C LEU A 29 3.65 12.57 6.63
N SER A 30 4.29 13.45 5.87
CA SER A 30 3.60 14.61 5.32
C SER A 30 2.44 14.16 4.42
N ALA A 31 1.39 14.96 4.36
CA ALA A 31 0.24 14.69 3.51
C ALA A 31 0.65 14.54 2.02
N GLU A 32 1.69 15.25 1.60
CA GLU A 32 2.24 15.18 0.26
C GLU A 32 2.96 13.85 -0.01
N GLU A 33 3.81 13.37 0.91
CA GLU A 33 4.49 12.08 0.78
C GLU A 33 3.48 10.94 0.72
N MET A 34 2.47 10.98 1.59
CA MET A 34 1.36 10.03 1.58
C MET A 34 0.60 10.04 0.24
N HIS A 35 0.29 11.23 -0.30
CA HIS A 35 -0.36 11.36 -1.61
C HIS A 35 0.49 10.76 -2.74
N LYS A 36 1.79 11.06 -2.78
CA LYS A 36 2.70 10.54 -3.81
C LYS A 36 2.79 9.02 -3.78
N MET A 37 2.89 8.43 -2.58
CA MET A 37 2.88 6.97 -2.41
C MET A 37 1.57 6.35 -2.89
N HIS A 38 0.44 6.92 -2.47
CA HIS A 38 -0.87 6.43 -2.86
C HIS A 38 -1.06 6.54 -4.38
N ALA A 39 -0.65 7.64 -5.00
CA ALA A 39 -0.69 7.82 -6.45
C ALA A 39 0.16 6.77 -7.17
N PHE A 40 1.38 6.48 -6.68
CA PHE A 40 2.23 5.45 -7.24
C PHE A 40 1.59 4.05 -7.14
N TRP A 41 1.05 3.69 -5.97
CA TRP A 41 0.35 2.41 -5.79
C TRP A 41 -0.86 2.27 -6.72
N ARG A 42 -1.67 3.33 -6.86
CA ARG A 42 -2.81 3.37 -7.79
C ARG A 42 -2.37 3.22 -9.24
N ALA A 43 -1.28 3.88 -9.64
CA ALA A 43 -0.73 3.76 -10.98
C ALA A 43 -0.28 2.32 -11.27
N CYS A 44 0.43 1.67 -10.33
CA CYS A 44 0.79 0.26 -10.47
C CYS A 44 -0.44 -0.65 -10.64
N ASN A 45 -1.48 -0.44 -9.83
CA ASN A 45 -2.71 -1.23 -9.90
C ASN A 45 -3.45 -1.01 -11.22
N TYR A 46 -3.53 0.23 -11.69
CA TYR A 46 -4.14 0.57 -12.97
C TYR A 46 -3.42 -0.12 -14.14
N LEU A 47 -2.09 -0.04 -14.17
CA LEU A 47 -1.28 -0.71 -15.18
C LEU A 47 -1.41 -2.24 -15.09
N ALA A 48 -1.48 -2.81 -13.89
CA ALA A 48 -1.68 -4.26 -13.72
C ALA A 48 -3.03 -4.71 -14.31
N VAL A 49 -4.12 -4.00 -14.03
CA VAL A 49 -5.42 -4.25 -14.67
C VAL A 49 -5.32 -4.09 -16.19
N GLY A 50 -4.72 -2.99 -16.67
CA GLY A 50 -4.52 -2.77 -18.11
C GLY A 50 -3.78 -3.93 -18.79
N MET A 51 -2.68 -4.39 -18.20
CA MET A 51 -1.90 -5.51 -18.72
C MET A 51 -2.66 -6.84 -18.71
N ILE A 52 -3.52 -7.09 -17.71
CA ILE A 52 -4.30 -8.34 -17.62
C ILE A 52 -5.47 -8.33 -18.62
N TYR A 53 -6.19 -7.21 -18.73
CA TYR A 53 -7.50 -7.17 -19.39
C TYR A 53 -7.52 -6.45 -20.74
N LEU A 54 -6.69 -5.42 -20.94
CA LEU A 54 -6.76 -4.57 -22.13
C LEU A 54 -5.76 -5.00 -23.21
N ARG A 55 -6.19 -5.00 -24.46
CA ARG A 55 -5.33 -5.11 -25.65
C ARG A 55 -5.10 -3.77 -26.35
N ASP A 56 -5.95 -2.79 -26.09
CA ASP A 56 -5.87 -1.43 -26.64
C ASP A 56 -6.53 -0.42 -25.69
N ASN A 57 -6.41 0.87 -25.99
CA ASN A 57 -6.93 2.00 -25.21
C ASN A 57 -6.55 1.94 -23.71
N PRO A 58 -5.27 1.70 -23.36
CA PRO A 58 -4.86 1.48 -21.97
C PRO A 58 -4.97 2.70 -21.06
N LEU A 59 -5.13 3.90 -21.64
CA LEU A 59 -5.30 5.16 -20.91
C LEU A 59 -6.74 5.71 -20.99
N LEU A 60 -7.67 4.97 -21.60
CA LEU A 60 -9.06 5.39 -21.78
C LEU A 60 -9.19 6.78 -22.44
N GLN A 61 -8.42 7.03 -23.49
CA GLN A 61 -8.49 8.29 -24.27
C GLN A 61 -9.84 8.44 -24.98
N GLU A 62 -10.50 7.31 -25.23
CA GLU A 62 -11.89 7.21 -25.70
C GLU A 62 -12.70 6.27 -24.77
N PRO A 63 -14.04 6.33 -24.78
CA PRO A 63 -14.88 5.47 -23.95
C PRO A 63 -14.56 3.99 -24.15
N LEU A 64 -14.44 3.24 -23.06
CA LEU A 64 -14.09 1.81 -23.09
C LEU A 64 -15.12 1.00 -23.88
N GLN A 65 -14.66 0.28 -24.91
CA GLN A 65 -15.46 -0.66 -25.69
C GLN A 65 -14.99 -2.10 -25.48
N ILE A 66 -15.84 -3.07 -25.81
CA ILE A 66 -15.52 -4.50 -25.65
C ILE A 66 -14.33 -4.92 -26.53
N GLU A 67 -14.15 -4.23 -27.66
CA GLU A 67 -13.03 -4.41 -28.58
C GLU A 67 -11.69 -4.03 -27.95
N HIS A 68 -11.65 -3.29 -26.85
CA HIS A 68 -10.41 -2.99 -26.12
C HIS A 68 -9.98 -4.11 -25.17
N VAL A 69 -10.86 -5.07 -24.89
CA VAL A 69 -10.59 -6.19 -23.97
C VAL A 69 -9.96 -7.36 -24.72
N LYS A 70 -8.98 -8.03 -24.10
CA LYS A 70 -8.37 -9.25 -24.63
C LYS A 70 -9.39 -10.36 -24.77
N HIS A 71 -9.37 -11.09 -25.89
CA HIS A 71 -10.19 -12.29 -26.09
C HIS A 71 -9.84 -13.42 -25.11
N ARG A 72 -8.58 -13.49 -24.67
CA ARG A 72 -8.10 -14.45 -23.67
C ARG A 72 -7.44 -13.71 -22.52
N LEU A 73 -8.02 -13.85 -21.34
CA LEU A 73 -7.50 -13.25 -20.11
C LEU A 73 -6.44 -14.17 -19.51
N LEU A 74 -5.21 -13.64 -19.39
CA LEU A 74 -4.09 -14.34 -18.78
C LEU A 74 -3.41 -13.40 -17.80
N GLY A 75 -3.26 -13.85 -16.56
CA GLY A 75 -2.66 -13.09 -15.47
C GLY A 75 -3.34 -13.38 -14.14
N HIS A 76 -2.70 -12.99 -13.05
CA HIS A 76 -3.20 -13.18 -11.69
C HIS A 76 -3.35 -11.82 -11.03
N TRP A 77 -4.59 -11.41 -10.75
CA TRP A 77 -4.85 -10.16 -10.05
C TRP A 77 -4.62 -10.28 -8.54
N GLY A 78 -4.96 -11.41 -7.93
CA GLY A 78 -5.12 -11.51 -6.47
C GLY A 78 -3.92 -11.03 -5.63
N SER A 79 -2.68 -11.29 -6.09
CA SER A 79 -1.47 -10.85 -5.40
C SER A 79 -0.96 -9.48 -5.83
N SER A 80 -1.37 -8.96 -7.00
CA SER A 80 -0.78 -7.74 -7.58
C SER A 80 -0.92 -6.50 -6.67
N PRO A 81 -2.11 -6.19 -6.09
CA PRO A 81 -2.27 -5.03 -5.23
C PRO A 81 -1.45 -5.11 -3.94
N GLY A 82 -1.31 -6.32 -3.37
CA GLY A 82 -0.52 -6.54 -2.16
C GLY A 82 0.98 -6.38 -2.43
N MET A 83 1.46 -6.95 -3.54
CA MET A 83 2.85 -6.80 -3.96
C MET A 83 3.20 -5.35 -4.29
N SER A 84 2.35 -4.64 -5.05
CA SER A 84 2.59 -3.23 -5.39
C SER A 84 2.54 -2.33 -4.15
N PHE A 85 1.68 -2.64 -3.18
CA PHE A 85 1.63 -1.95 -1.90
C PHE A 85 2.96 -2.09 -1.14
N VAL A 86 3.41 -3.33 -0.91
CA VAL A 86 4.69 -3.60 -0.23
C VAL A 86 5.84 -2.91 -0.97
N TRP A 87 5.88 -3.02 -2.30
CA TRP A 87 6.92 -2.38 -3.12
C TRP A 87 6.94 -0.86 -2.98
N THR A 88 5.78 -0.22 -2.95
CA THR A 88 5.64 1.24 -2.73
C THR A 88 6.27 1.65 -1.41
N HIS A 89 5.99 0.91 -0.33
CA HIS A 89 6.53 1.20 0.99
C HIS A 89 8.03 0.91 1.09
N LEU A 90 8.53 -0.15 0.45
CA LEU A 90 9.97 -0.45 0.37
C LEU A 90 10.72 0.65 -0.39
N ASN A 91 10.19 1.11 -1.54
CA ASN A 91 10.79 2.20 -2.30
C ASN A 91 10.93 3.48 -1.47
N ARG A 92 9.94 3.79 -0.63
CA ARG A 92 10.01 4.93 0.29
C ARG A 92 11.15 4.77 1.30
N VAL A 93 11.28 3.59 1.90
CA VAL A 93 12.37 3.30 2.86
C VAL A 93 13.74 3.37 2.18
N ILE A 94 13.86 2.88 0.95
CA ILE A 94 15.12 2.95 0.18
C ILE A 94 15.46 4.42 -0.11
N LYS A 95 14.52 5.21 -0.61
CA LYS A 95 14.73 6.64 -0.91
C LYS A 95 15.06 7.47 0.33
N SER A 96 14.55 7.10 1.51
CA SER A 96 14.90 7.80 2.76
C SER A 96 16.28 7.43 3.30
N LYS A 97 16.86 6.30 2.86
CA LYS A 97 18.18 5.82 3.29
C LYS A 97 19.29 6.14 2.29
N ILE A 98 18.95 6.28 1.01
CA ILE A 98 19.87 6.58 -0.07
C ILE A 98 19.58 8.02 -0.53
N SER A 99 20.30 8.98 0.05
CA SER A 99 20.38 10.34 -0.49
C SER A 99 21.29 10.30 -1.71
N ILE A 100 20.74 10.60 -2.89
CA ILE A 100 21.48 10.96 -4.11
C ILE A 100 21.13 12.41 -4.41
#